data_AF-A0A2V7UL47-F1
#
_entry.id   AF-A0A2V7UL47-F1
#
_cell.length_a   1.000
_cell.length_b   1.000
_cell.length_c   1.000
_cell.angle_alpha   90.00
_cell.angle_beta   90.00
_cell.angle_gamma   90.00
#
_symmetry.space_group_name_H-M   'P 1'
#
loop_
_entity.id
_entity.type
_entity.pdbx_description
1 polymer ?
#
loop_
_entity_poly.entity_id
_entity_poly.type
_entity_poly.pdbx_seq_one_letter_code
_entity_poly.pdbx_strand_id
1 'polypeptide(L)'
;MRRYLASRGVEVPERLAVGGDDSRRFSVRDPEGHAVELVQYPLGAHVSEGIVAPLMPISRRILHVGIIVGDLAAATQFYDGLLGFSETWRGSRSGTELSWVNVKVPDGDDYLEFMLYGERPAPGSRGTAHHICLEVPDMEKARALLEARPARVSYPRPLEVRVGTNRKRQLNLFDPDGTRVELMEPATVDGRPTPSSTAPPPRRAVR
;
A
#
# COMPACT_ATOMS: atom_id res chain seq x y z
N MET A 1 -11.38 -15.69 11.52
CA MET A 1 -11.36 -15.10 10.17
C MET A 1 -11.71 -16.07 9.04
N ARG A 2 -10.97 -17.15 8.78
CA ARG A 2 -11.27 -18.13 7.69
C ARG A 2 -12.75 -18.55 7.61
N ARG A 3 -13.32 -19.05 8.71
CA ARG A 3 -14.73 -19.48 8.78
C ARG A 3 -15.71 -18.33 8.51
N TYR A 4 -15.37 -17.11 8.93
CA TYR A 4 -16.18 -15.93 8.68
C TYR A 4 -16.21 -15.62 7.17
N LEU A 5 -15.05 -15.58 6.50
CA LEU A 5 -14.98 -15.36 5.06
C LEU A 5 -15.74 -16.45 4.27
N ALA A 6 -15.62 -17.72 4.66
CA ALA A 6 -16.41 -18.81 4.08
C ALA A 6 -17.92 -18.58 4.23
N SER A 7 -18.38 -18.14 5.42
CA SER A 7 -19.80 -17.83 5.66
C SER A 7 -20.31 -16.63 4.87
N ARG A 8 -19.41 -15.79 4.35
CA ARG A 8 -19.71 -14.66 3.47
C ARG A 8 -19.60 -15.03 1.97
N GLY A 9 -19.38 -16.30 1.65
CA GLY A 9 -19.27 -16.78 0.27
C GLY A 9 -17.90 -16.57 -0.38
N VAL A 10 -16.88 -16.18 0.39
CA VAL A 10 -15.51 -16.09 -0.12
C VAL A 10 -14.89 -17.49 -0.20
N GLU A 11 -14.28 -17.82 -1.33
CA GLU A 11 -13.50 -19.05 -1.48
C GLU A 11 -12.30 -19.04 -0.52
N VAL A 12 -12.19 -20.07 0.31
CA VAL A 12 -11.10 -20.24 1.27
C VAL A 12 -10.53 -21.65 1.19
N PRO A 13 -9.23 -21.87 1.41
CA PRO A 13 -8.67 -23.21 1.47
C PRO A 13 -9.29 -24.02 2.61
N GLU A 14 -9.34 -25.35 2.51
CA GLU A 14 -9.91 -26.20 3.56
C GLU A 14 -9.13 -26.16 4.88
N ARG A 15 -7.81 -26.07 4.77
CA ARG A 15 -6.86 -26.13 5.90
C ARG A 15 -6.03 -24.87 5.98
N LEU A 16 -5.62 -24.52 7.19
CA LEU A 16 -4.63 -23.46 7.42
C LEU A 16 -3.24 -24.02 7.20
N ALA A 17 -2.35 -23.23 6.61
CA ALA A 17 -0.92 -23.50 6.65
C ALA A 17 -0.38 -23.10 8.03
N VAL A 18 0.60 -23.87 8.52
CA VAL A 18 1.30 -23.60 9.79
C VAL A 18 2.77 -23.31 9.45
N GLY A 19 3.26 -22.13 9.81
CA GLY A 19 4.66 -21.73 9.65
C GLY A 19 5.57 -22.39 10.69
N GLY A 20 6.88 -22.35 10.47
CA GLY A 20 7.87 -22.85 11.44
C GLY A 20 7.94 -22.05 12.74
N ASP A 21 7.29 -20.88 12.78
CA ASP A 21 7.11 -19.99 13.92
C ASP A 21 5.74 -20.18 14.61
N ASP A 22 5.07 -21.31 14.36
CA ASP A 22 3.71 -21.64 14.80
C ASP A 22 2.62 -20.65 14.32
N SER A 23 2.95 -19.74 13.40
CA SER A 23 1.96 -18.86 12.77
C SER A 23 0.98 -19.67 11.92
N ARG A 24 -0.29 -19.27 11.96
CA ARG A 24 -1.34 -19.89 11.14
C ARG A 24 -1.75 -18.93 10.05
N ARG A 25 -1.77 -19.38 8.80
CA ARG A 25 -2.07 -18.53 7.66
C ARG A 25 -2.97 -19.19 6.62
N PHE A 26 -3.68 -18.35 5.88
CA PHE A 26 -4.40 -18.74 4.68
C PHE A 26 -4.53 -17.53 3.76
N SER A 27 -4.68 -17.78 2.46
CA SER A 27 -4.84 -16.73 1.46
C SER A 27 -6.20 -16.80 0.81
N VAL A 28 -6.74 -15.64 0.46
CA VAL A 28 -7.90 -15.46 -0.40
C VAL A 28 -7.51 -14.58 -1.59
N ARG A 29 -8.38 -14.49 -2.60
CA ARG A 29 -8.22 -13.52 -3.69
C ARG A 29 -9.15 -12.34 -3.49
N ASP A 30 -8.63 -11.14 -3.67
CA ASP A 30 -9.47 -9.96 -3.81
C ASP A 30 -10.15 -9.93 -5.20
N PRO A 31 -11.08 -8.98 -5.48
CA PRO A 31 -11.78 -8.89 -6.76
C PRO A 31 -10.87 -8.66 -7.99
N GLU A 32 -9.66 -8.16 -7.79
CA GLU A 32 -8.66 -7.97 -8.85
C GLU A 32 -7.76 -9.20 -9.03
N GLY A 33 -7.88 -10.18 -8.14
CA GLY A 33 -7.13 -11.44 -8.13
C GLY A 33 -5.85 -11.39 -7.30
N HIS A 34 -5.59 -10.31 -6.57
CA HIS A 34 -4.45 -10.22 -5.66
C HIS A 34 -4.61 -11.23 -4.53
N ALA A 35 -3.52 -11.89 -4.14
CA ALA A 35 -3.51 -12.73 -2.96
C ALA A 35 -3.48 -11.86 -1.70
N VAL A 36 -4.48 -12.03 -0.84
CA VAL A 36 -4.51 -11.43 0.50
C VAL A 36 -4.29 -12.56 1.49
N GLU A 37 -3.11 -12.58 2.11
CA GLU A 37 -2.76 -13.56 3.14
C GLU A 37 -3.14 -13.03 4.52
N LEU A 38 -3.91 -13.82 5.26
CA LEU A 38 -4.28 -13.54 6.64
C LEU A 38 -3.43 -14.41 7.54
N VAL A 39 -2.56 -13.77 8.33
CA VAL A 39 -1.61 -14.43 9.22
C VAL A 39 -2.01 -14.16 10.67
N GLN A 40 -2.09 -15.22 11.47
CA GLN A 40 -2.24 -15.14 12.91
C GLN A 40 -0.97 -15.69 13.56
N TYR A 41 -0.25 -14.82 14.27
CA TYR A 41 0.89 -15.22 15.10
C TYR A 41 0.42 -15.81 16.44
N PRO A 42 1.24 -16.66 17.09
CA PRO A 42 0.99 -17.11 18.45
C PRO A 42 0.86 -15.92 19.42
N LEU A 43 0.09 -16.09 20.48
CA LEU A 43 0.02 -15.07 21.54
C LEU A 43 1.41 -14.92 22.18
N GLY A 44 1.90 -13.68 22.30
CA GLY A 44 3.23 -13.40 22.85
C GLY A 44 4.37 -13.71 21.87
N ALA A 45 4.09 -14.14 20.63
CA ALA A 45 5.10 -14.17 19.60
C ALA A 45 5.51 -12.72 19.27
N HIS A 46 6.77 -12.40 19.52
CA HIS A 46 7.41 -11.30 18.84
C HIS A 46 7.61 -11.76 17.39
N VAL A 47 7.07 -11.00 16.42
CA VAL A 47 7.58 -11.09 15.04
C VAL A 47 9.08 -10.93 15.20
N SER A 48 9.85 -11.97 14.87
CA SER A 48 11.29 -12.01 15.16
C SER A 48 11.88 -10.64 14.83
N GLU A 49 12.51 -9.99 15.82
CA GLU A 49 13.30 -8.79 15.55
C GLU A 49 14.34 -9.22 14.53
N GLY A 50 14.06 -9.01 13.24
CA GLY A 50 14.98 -9.36 12.17
C GLY A 50 16.32 -8.73 12.51
N ILE A 51 17.41 -9.42 12.22
CA ILE A 51 18.77 -8.99 12.58
C ILE A 51 18.95 -7.50 12.24
N VAL A 52 18.81 -6.64 13.24
CA VAL A 52 19.14 -5.22 13.12
C VAL A 52 20.63 -5.10 13.41
N ALA A 53 21.45 -5.73 12.55
CA ALA A 53 22.82 -5.30 12.37
C ALA A 53 22.78 -3.79 12.06
N PRO A 54 23.83 -2.99 12.36
CA PRO A 54 23.71 -1.54 12.57
C PRO A 54 23.46 -0.79 11.25
N LEU A 55 22.24 -0.94 10.73
CA LEU A 55 21.70 -0.24 9.61
C LEU A 55 20.82 0.83 10.24
N MET A 56 21.15 2.09 10.02
CA MET A 56 20.22 3.19 10.27
C MET A 56 19.03 2.98 9.31
N PRO A 57 17.90 2.43 9.78
CA PRO A 57 16.81 2.09 8.88
C PRO A 57 16.22 3.40 8.36
N ILE A 58 15.84 3.43 7.09
CA ILE A 58 15.22 4.64 6.51
C ILE A 58 13.82 4.88 7.09
N SER A 59 13.15 3.80 7.50
CA SER A 59 11.81 3.78 8.07
C SER A 59 11.65 2.57 8.99
N ARG A 60 10.67 2.64 9.89
CA ARG A 60 10.25 1.54 10.77
C ARG A 60 8.84 1.03 10.47
N ARG A 61 8.17 1.57 9.44
CA ARG A 61 6.75 1.33 9.18
C ARG A 61 6.46 1.35 7.69
N ILE A 62 5.79 0.31 7.20
CA ILE A 62 5.10 0.35 5.92
C ILE A 62 3.78 1.08 6.19
N LEU A 63 3.68 2.33 5.75
CA LEU A 63 2.49 3.17 5.95
C LEU A 63 1.33 2.69 5.09
N HIS A 64 1.63 2.37 3.82
CA HIS A 64 0.62 1.85 2.91
C HIS A 64 1.18 0.94 1.84
N VAL A 65 0.29 0.19 1.22
CA VAL A 65 0.56 -0.60 0.01
C VAL A 65 -0.39 -0.14 -1.09
N GLY A 66 0.18 0.24 -2.23
CA GLY A 66 -0.58 0.55 -3.44
C GLY A 66 -0.87 -0.70 -4.25
N ILE A 67 -2.12 -0.86 -4.69
CA ILE A 67 -2.56 -1.94 -5.58
C ILE A 67 -3.45 -1.39 -6.69
N ILE A 68 -3.37 -1.95 -7.90
CA ILE A 68 -4.23 -1.53 -8.99
C ILE A 68 -5.67 -1.99 -8.77
N VAL A 69 -6.65 -1.12 -8.99
CA VAL A 69 -8.08 -1.46 -8.84
C VAL A 69 -8.86 -0.90 -10.03
N GLY A 70 -9.52 -1.77 -10.79
CA GLY A 70 -10.34 -1.39 -11.94
C GLY A 70 -11.83 -1.35 -11.62
N ASP A 71 -12.26 -2.04 -10.56
CA ASP A 71 -13.62 -2.01 -10.05
C ASP A 71 -13.63 -1.55 -8.58
N LEU A 72 -13.80 -0.24 -8.39
CA LEU A 72 -13.81 0.36 -7.06
C LEU A 72 -14.94 -0.20 -6.19
N ALA A 73 -16.13 -0.45 -6.77
CA ALA A 73 -17.28 -0.93 -6.00
C ALA A 73 -17.03 -2.35 -5.47
N ALA A 74 -16.51 -3.24 -6.31
CA ALA A 74 -16.13 -4.59 -5.89
C ALA A 74 -15.02 -4.56 -4.82
N ALA A 75 -13.99 -3.73 -5.01
CA ALA A 75 -12.91 -3.57 -4.03
C ALA A 75 -13.43 -3.03 -2.70
N THR A 76 -14.29 -2.01 -2.69
CA THR A 76 -14.93 -1.48 -1.48
C THR A 76 -15.74 -2.57 -0.78
N GLN A 77 -16.55 -3.34 -1.49
CA GLN A 77 -17.32 -4.43 -0.88
C GLN A 77 -16.41 -5.47 -0.20
N PHE A 78 -15.27 -5.79 -0.80
CA PHE A 78 -14.32 -6.74 -0.23
C PHE A 78 -13.56 -6.16 0.98
N TYR A 79 -12.88 -5.03 0.81
CA TYR A 79 -12.01 -4.49 1.85
C TYR A 79 -12.78 -3.83 2.99
N ASP A 80 -13.77 -2.99 2.70
CA ASP A 80 -14.62 -2.38 3.73
C ASP A 80 -15.67 -3.40 4.21
N GLY A 81 -16.53 -3.87 3.30
CA GLY A 81 -17.69 -4.68 3.67
C GLY A 81 -17.36 -6.04 4.30
N LEU A 82 -16.24 -6.68 3.94
CA LEU A 82 -15.85 -7.98 4.53
C LEU A 82 -14.73 -7.85 5.55
N LEU A 83 -13.68 -7.07 5.26
CA LEU A 83 -12.50 -6.99 6.11
C LEU A 83 -12.52 -5.83 7.10
N GLY A 84 -13.52 -4.95 7.05
CA GLY A 84 -13.72 -3.86 8.00
C GLY A 84 -12.82 -2.65 7.77
N PHE A 85 -12.24 -2.50 6.58
CA PHE A 85 -11.49 -1.30 6.23
C PHE A 85 -12.44 -0.10 6.12
N SER A 86 -11.90 1.12 6.16
CA SER A 86 -12.71 2.34 6.00
C SER A 86 -12.06 3.32 5.02
N GLU A 87 -12.86 3.83 4.08
CA GLU A 87 -12.38 4.86 3.17
C GLU A 87 -12.05 6.16 3.93
N THR A 88 -10.88 6.74 3.67
CA THR A 88 -10.39 7.95 4.35
C THR A 88 -10.12 9.11 3.41
N TRP A 89 -9.79 8.86 2.15
CA TRP A 89 -9.47 9.92 1.19
C TRP A 89 -9.63 9.47 -0.26
N ARG A 90 -10.03 10.40 -1.13
CA ARG A 90 -10.06 10.23 -2.59
C ARG A 90 -9.20 11.27 -3.29
N GLY A 91 -8.38 10.81 -4.23
CA GLY A 91 -7.49 11.67 -5.02
C GLY A 91 -7.82 11.64 -6.51
N SER A 92 -7.65 12.77 -7.17
CA SER A 92 -7.76 12.88 -8.63
C SER A 92 -6.56 13.66 -9.16
N ARG A 93 -5.83 13.09 -10.11
CA ARG A 93 -4.74 13.78 -10.78
C ARG A 93 -5.24 14.80 -11.81
N SER A 94 -6.29 14.46 -12.55
CA SER A 94 -6.86 15.29 -13.62
C SER A 94 -7.90 16.29 -13.13
N GLY A 95 -8.45 16.08 -11.93
CA GLY A 95 -9.64 16.78 -11.42
C GLY A 95 -10.97 16.25 -11.99
N THR A 96 -10.93 15.39 -13.01
CA THR A 96 -12.13 14.90 -13.72
C THR A 96 -12.44 13.43 -13.47
N GLU A 97 -11.47 12.66 -13.00
CA GLU A 97 -11.58 11.23 -12.73
C GLU A 97 -10.72 10.86 -11.52
N LEU A 98 -11.19 9.95 -10.67
CA LEU A 98 -10.40 9.48 -9.54
C LEU A 98 -9.17 8.71 -10.01
N SER A 99 -8.06 8.94 -9.34
CA SER A 99 -6.81 8.22 -9.53
C SER A 99 -6.48 7.36 -8.32
N TRP A 100 -6.93 7.76 -7.12
CA TRP A 100 -6.61 7.09 -5.86
C TRP A 100 -7.80 7.05 -4.90
N VAL A 101 -7.89 5.97 -4.12
CA VAL A 101 -8.74 5.88 -2.93
C VAL A 101 -7.95 5.23 -1.81
N ASN A 102 -7.90 5.85 -0.63
CA ASN A 102 -7.21 5.30 0.54
C ASN A 102 -8.22 4.62 1.45
N VAL A 103 -7.98 3.35 1.78
CA VAL A 103 -8.80 2.57 2.71
C VAL A 103 -7.95 2.11 3.90
N LYS A 104 -8.30 2.58 5.09
CA LYS A 104 -7.59 2.32 6.34
C LYS A 104 -7.97 0.97 6.92
N VAL A 105 -7.01 0.25 7.50
CA VAL A 105 -7.26 -0.99 8.24
C VAL A 105 -8.18 -0.72 9.47
N PRO A 106 -8.96 -1.71 9.95
CA PRO A 106 -9.88 -1.53 11.08
C PRO A 106 -9.20 -1.13 12.39
N ASP A 107 -8.11 -1.81 12.75
CA ASP A 107 -7.45 -1.71 14.06
C ASP A 107 -6.07 -1.04 13.98
N GLY A 108 -5.93 0.01 13.16
CA GLY A 108 -4.66 0.70 12.97
C GLY A 108 -4.78 1.93 12.07
N ASP A 109 -3.62 2.49 11.73
CA ASP A 109 -3.51 3.68 10.88
C ASP A 109 -2.77 3.43 9.56
N ASP A 110 -2.45 2.17 9.27
CA ASP A 110 -1.97 1.75 7.95
C ASP A 110 -3.14 1.68 6.97
N TYR A 111 -2.86 1.78 5.67
CA TYR A 111 -3.91 1.74 4.66
C TYR A 111 -3.48 1.05 3.37
N LEU A 112 -4.47 0.66 2.56
CA LEU A 112 -4.25 0.36 1.15
C LEU A 112 -4.57 1.60 0.33
N GLU A 113 -3.74 1.86 -0.69
CA GLU A 113 -4.00 2.86 -1.71
C GLU A 113 -4.48 2.14 -2.98
N PHE A 114 -5.76 2.27 -3.30
CA PHE A 114 -6.31 1.79 -4.55
C PHE A 114 -5.86 2.72 -5.67
N MET A 115 -4.98 2.23 -6.53
CA MET A 115 -4.51 2.90 -7.73
C MET A 115 -5.49 2.60 -8.86
N LEU A 116 -6.41 3.54 -9.10
CA LEU A 116 -7.54 3.29 -10.01
C LEU A 116 -7.11 3.28 -11.47
N TYR A 117 -7.74 2.41 -12.26
CA TYR A 117 -7.53 2.35 -13.70
C TYR A 117 -8.83 2.11 -14.47
N GLY A 118 -8.95 2.69 -15.66
CA GLY A 118 -10.03 2.34 -16.62
C GLY A 118 -9.65 1.14 -17.49
N GLU A 119 -8.40 1.09 -17.96
CA GLU A 119 -7.82 -0.03 -18.68
C GLU A 119 -6.70 -0.67 -17.86
N ARG A 120 -6.71 -2.01 -17.72
CA ARG A 120 -5.74 -2.73 -16.90
C ARG A 120 -4.33 -2.56 -17.46
N PRO A 121 -3.37 -1.99 -16.70
CA PRO A 121 -2.01 -1.85 -17.16
C PRO A 121 -1.37 -3.21 -17.47
N ALA A 122 -0.54 -3.25 -18.51
CA ALA A 122 0.29 -4.41 -18.83
C ALA A 122 1.21 -4.75 -17.63
N PRO A 123 1.62 -6.02 -17.44
CA PRO A 123 2.43 -6.43 -16.29
C PRO A 123 3.67 -5.54 -16.04
N GLY A 124 4.44 -5.21 -17.09
CA GLY A 124 5.63 -4.35 -16.98
C GLY A 124 5.35 -2.86 -16.72
N SER A 125 4.08 -2.44 -16.73
CA SER A 125 3.66 -1.05 -16.51
C SER A 125 3.00 -0.83 -15.15
N ARG A 126 3.08 -1.84 -14.28
CA ARG A 126 2.43 -1.85 -12.97
C ARG A 126 3.29 -1.34 -11.83
N GLY A 127 4.62 -1.34 -11.98
CA GLY A 127 5.57 -1.05 -10.91
C GLY A 127 5.44 0.34 -10.28
N THR A 128 4.87 1.33 -10.99
CA THR A 128 4.54 2.63 -10.37
C THR A 128 3.30 2.54 -9.48
N ALA A 129 2.30 1.76 -9.88
CA ALA A 129 1.03 1.64 -9.16
C ALA A 129 1.11 0.62 -8.02
N HIS A 130 1.66 -0.56 -8.27
CA HIS A 130 2.03 -1.47 -7.21
C HIS A 130 3.28 -0.96 -6.51
N HIS A 131 3.13 -0.56 -5.26
CA HIS A 131 4.23 0.02 -4.50
C HIS A 131 4.01 -0.18 -3.01
N ILE A 132 5.08 -0.08 -2.24
CA ILE A 132 5.00 0.12 -0.80
C ILE A 132 5.36 1.58 -0.49
N CYS A 133 4.76 2.11 0.56
CA CYS A 133 5.12 3.41 1.10
C CYS A 133 5.67 3.24 2.50
N LEU A 134 6.85 3.82 2.74
CA LEU A 134 7.54 3.81 4.01
C LEU A 134 7.37 5.16 4.69
N GLU A 135 6.89 5.16 5.93
CA GLU A 135 6.75 6.39 6.70
C GLU A 135 8.13 6.94 7.08
N VAL A 136 8.39 8.21 6.81
CA VAL A 136 9.59 8.92 7.28
C VAL A 136 9.19 10.16 8.07
N PRO A 137 9.71 10.38 9.29
CA PRO A 137 9.34 11.55 10.08
C PRO A 137 9.81 12.89 9.49
N ASP A 138 10.88 12.86 8.70
CA ASP A 138 11.56 14.03 8.15
C ASP A 138 12.14 13.67 6.79
N MET A 139 11.55 14.21 5.72
CA MET A 139 11.91 13.87 4.35
C MET A 139 13.33 14.30 3.99
N GLU A 140 13.78 15.43 4.54
CA GLU A 140 15.11 15.96 4.24
C GLU A 140 16.20 15.13 4.90
N LYS A 141 15.98 14.69 6.15
CA LYS A 141 16.87 13.71 6.81
C LYS A 141 16.86 12.38 6.08
N ALA A 142 15.70 11.89 5.65
CA ALA A 142 15.60 10.65 4.89
C ALA A 142 16.38 10.74 3.57
N ARG A 143 16.24 11.85 2.82
CA ARG A 143 17.01 12.10 1.61
C ARG A 143 18.52 12.14 1.89
N ALA A 144 18.96 12.87 2.91
CA ALA A 144 20.38 12.95 3.27
C ALA A 144 20.97 11.58 3.63
N LEU A 145 20.20 10.75 4.36
CA LEU A 145 20.60 9.36 4.66
C LEU A 145 20.73 8.52 3.40
N LEU A 146 19.82 8.66 2.43
CA LEU A 146 19.90 7.96 1.15
C LEU A 146 21.09 8.43 0.31
N GLU A 147 21.37 9.73 0.25
CA GLU A 147 22.54 10.29 -0.44
C GLU A 147 23.86 9.76 0.14
N ALA A 148 23.93 9.56 1.45
CA ALA A 148 25.13 9.04 2.13
C ALA A 148 25.34 7.53 1.98
N ARG A 149 24.37 6.77 1.43
CA ARG A 149 24.51 5.31 1.30
C ARG A 149 25.43 4.94 0.13
N PRO A 150 26.29 3.91 0.26
CA PRO A 150 27.13 3.44 -0.85
C PRO A 150 26.34 3.09 -2.12
N ALA A 151 25.13 2.54 -1.97
CA ALA A 151 24.25 2.20 -3.08
C ALA A 151 23.79 3.42 -3.91
N ARG A 152 23.91 4.65 -3.37
CA ARG A 152 23.58 5.88 -4.09
C ARG A 152 24.38 6.04 -5.37
N VAL A 153 25.64 5.61 -5.36
CA VAL A 153 26.57 5.71 -6.50
C VAL A 153 26.03 4.95 -7.72
N SER A 154 25.42 3.79 -7.50
CA SER A 154 24.83 2.96 -8.54
C SER A 154 23.36 3.29 -8.85
N TYR A 155 22.72 4.17 -8.07
CA TYR A 155 21.31 4.51 -8.27
C TYR A 155 21.17 5.61 -9.33
N PRO A 156 20.54 5.33 -10.49
CA PRO A 156 20.61 6.22 -11.65
C PRO A 156 19.60 7.38 -11.62
N ARG A 157 18.66 7.38 -10.66
CA ARG A 157 17.58 8.39 -10.60
C ARG A 157 17.88 9.44 -9.53
N PRO A 158 17.43 10.70 -9.72
CA PRO A 158 17.54 11.72 -8.68
C PRO A 158 16.67 11.38 -7.46
N LEU A 159 17.14 11.77 -6.28
CA LEU A 159 16.38 11.71 -5.03
C LEU A 159 15.51 12.95 -4.86
N GLU A 160 14.42 12.99 -5.61
CA GLU A 160 13.56 14.17 -5.71
C GLU A 160 12.43 14.17 -4.66
N VAL A 161 12.41 15.22 -3.83
CA VAL A 161 11.32 15.48 -2.89
C VAL A 161 10.23 16.29 -3.59
N ARG A 162 8.98 15.82 -3.47
CA ARG A 162 7.81 16.45 -4.07
C ARG A 162 6.68 16.55 -3.05
N VAL A 163 5.72 17.45 -3.31
CA VAL A 163 4.45 17.46 -2.59
C VAL A 163 3.42 16.75 -3.46
N GLY A 164 2.85 15.66 -2.94
CA GLY A 164 1.82 14.88 -3.64
C GLY A 164 0.47 15.60 -3.68
N THR A 165 -0.48 15.06 -4.47
CA THR A 165 -1.88 15.53 -4.47
C THR A 165 -2.52 15.45 -3.10
N ASN A 166 -2.07 14.50 -2.26
CA ASN A 166 -2.48 14.38 -0.86
C ASN A 166 -1.85 15.43 0.06
N ARG A 167 -1.12 16.42 -0.47
CA ARG A 167 -0.42 17.51 0.23
C ARG A 167 0.70 17.08 1.17
N LYS A 168 1.17 15.83 1.09
CA LYS A 168 2.27 15.31 1.90
C LYS A 168 3.59 15.36 1.13
N ARG A 169 4.72 15.53 1.82
CA ARG A 169 6.04 15.39 1.18
C ARG A 169 6.30 13.92 0.87
N GLN A 170 6.80 13.66 -0.31
CA GLN A 170 7.04 12.34 -0.86
C GLN A 170 8.36 12.29 -1.62
N LEU A 171 8.98 11.12 -1.64
CA LEU A 171 10.13 10.80 -2.51
C LEU A 171 9.94 9.40 -3.05
N ASN A 172 10.17 9.21 -4.36
CA ASN A 172 10.00 7.92 -5.01
C ASN A 172 11.35 7.29 -5.37
N LEU A 173 11.52 6.04 -4.96
CA LEU A 173 12.61 5.15 -5.35
C LEU A 173 12.09 4.05 -6.26
N PHE A 174 12.94 3.49 -7.10
CA PHE A 174 12.59 2.38 -7.99
C PHE A 174 13.68 1.31 -7.95
N ASP A 175 13.28 0.05 -7.80
CA ASP A 175 14.21 -1.07 -7.97
C ASP A 175 14.55 -1.29 -9.46
N PRO A 176 15.49 -2.19 -9.78
CA PRO A 176 15.85 -2.49 -11.17
C PRO A 176 14.70 -2.99 -12.05
N ASP A 177 13.65 -3.57 -11.46
CA ASP A 177 12.45 -4.05 -12.15
C ASP A 177 11.41 -2.93 -12.36
N GLY A 178 11.66 -1.74 -11.81
CA GLY A 178 10.78 -0.58 -11.90
C GLY A 178 9.64 -0.59 -10.88
N THR A 179 9.70 -1.45 -9.86
CA THR A 179 8.79 -1.39 -8.71
C THR A 179 9.12 -0.20 -7.83
N ARG A 180 8.10 0.58 -7.50
CA ARG A 180 8.23 1.81 -6.72
C ARG A 180 8.27 1.52 -5.21
N VAL A 181 9.18 2.18 -4.52
CA VAL A 181 9.15 2.37 -3.07
C VAL A 181 8.98 3.86 -2.82
N GLU A 182 7.89 4.24 -2.19
CA GLU A 182 7.61 5.62 -1.80
C GLU A 182 8.09 5.87 -0.38
N LEU A 183 8.67 7.03 -0.12
CA LEU A 183 8.83 7.58 1.22
C LEU A 183 7.79 8.69 1.39
N MET A 184 7.13 8.75 2.54
CA MET A 184 6.13 9.79 2.81
C MET A 184 6.20 10.30 4.25
N GLU A 185 6.08 11.63 4.40
CA GLU A 185 5.85 12.24 5.71
C GLU A 185 4.39 12.04 6.16
N PRO A 186 4.13 11.79 7.46
CA PRO A 186 2.79 11.45 7.93
C PRO A 186 1.80 12.61 7.83
N ALA A 187 2.28 13.86 7.91
CA ALA A 187 1.47 15.07 7.90
C ALA A 187 1.50 15.79 6.54
N THR A 188 0.45 16.58 6.27
CA THR A 188 0.45 17.51 5.15
C THR A 188 1.41 18.67 5.43
N VAL A 189 1.96 19.27 4.37
CA VAL A 189 2.96 20.34 4.48
C VAL A 189 2.48 21.59 5.21
N ASP A 190 1.17 21.76 5.35
CA ASP A 190 0.52 22.87 6.04
C ASP A 190 -0.34 22.44 7.25
N GLY A 191 -0.30 21.16 7.63
CA GLY A 191 -1.04 20.61 8.76
C GLY A 191 -2.57 20.55 8.56
N ARG A 192 -3.09 20.88 7.37
CA ARG A 192 -4.52 20.82 7.07
C ARG A 192 -4.88 19.52 6.36
N PRO A 193 -6.05 18.91 6.66
CA PRO A 193 -6.53 17.76 5.91
C PRO A 193 -6.66 18.08 4.42
N THR A 194 -6.33 17.11 3.56
CA THR A 194 -6.56 17.23 2.12
C THR A 194 -8.02 16.87 1.82
N PRO A 195 -8.80 17.76 1.18
CA PRO A 195 -10.17 17.42 0.78
C PRO A 195 -10.18 16.23 -0.18
N SER A 196 -11.17 15.35 -0.03
CA SER A 196 -11.42 14.28 -1.00
C SER A 196 -11.97 14.85 -2.31
N SER A 197 -11.53 14.28 -3.42
CA SER A 197 -12.12 14.56 -4.73
C SER A 197 -13.54 13.98 -4.84
N THR A 198 -14.42 14.72 -5.51
CA THR A 198 -15.78 14.29 -5.87
C THR A 198 -15.86 13.72 -7.28
N ALA A 199 -14.73 13.60 -7.99
CA ALA A 199 -14.69 13.03 -9.32
C ALA A 199 -15.23 11.58 -9.31
N PRO A 200 -15.82 11.10 -10.43
CA PRO A 200 -16.22 9.71 -10.55
C PRO A 200 -14.99 8.79 -10.67
N PRO A 201 -15.11 7.49 -10.30
CA PRO A 201 -14.08 6.51 -10.60
C PRO A 201 -13.94 6.29 -12.12
N PRO A 202 -12.78 5.81 -12.58
CA PRO A 202 -12.60 5.45 -13.98
C PRO A 202 -13.63 4.44 -14.47
N ARG A 203 -14.09 4.61 -15.71
CA ARG A 203 -14.94 3.60 -16.34
C ARG A 203 -14.07 2.41 -16.73
N ARG A 204 -14.34 1.26 -16.11
CA ARG A 204 -13.69 0.01 -16.48
C ARG A 204 -14.03 -0.34 -17.93
N ALA A 205 -13.01 -0.52 -18.76
CA ALA A 205 -13.20 -1.05 -20.10
C ALA A 205 -13.80 -2.46 -20.00
N VAL A 206 -14.99 -2.65 -20.55
CA VAL A 206 -15.60 -3.98 -20.68
C VAL A 206 -14.73 -4.76 -21.67
N ARG A 207 -14.17 -5.89 -21.23
CA ARG A 207 -13.49 -6.85 -22.09
C ARG A 207 -14.43 -8.02 -22.38
#